data_AF-A0A1G1EEL9-F1
#
_entry.id   AF-A0A1G1EEL9-F1
#
_cell.length_a   1.000
_cell.length_b   1.000
_cell.length_c   1.000
_cell.angle_alpha   90.00
_cell.angle_beta   90.00
_cell.angle_gamma   90.00
#
_symmetry.space_group_name_H-M   'P 1'
#
loop_
_entity.id
_entity.type
_entity.pdbx_description
1 polymer ?
#
loop_
_entity_poly.entity_id
_entity_poly.type
_entity_poly.pdbx_seq_one_letter_code
_entity_poly.pdbx_strand_id
1 'polypeptide(L)'
;MRDWIVVRERYLRDDLPVRLGGLAANLSRIKSFASHYANHEAVESILDESKFFIEWTAPEVEIDIAAELVELQIQLACWQRRWTSIWADPVQRNRVAEQSSVWSKRILDLSGLLS
;
A
#
# COMPACT_ATOMS: atom_id res chain seq x y z
N MET A 1 11.73 -4.19 -15.40
CA MET A 1 10.80 -3.07 -15.16
C MET A 1 9.40 -3.62 -15.32
N ARG A 2 8.53 -3.44 -14.32
CA ARG A 2 7.15 -3.95 -14.38
C ARG A 2 6.38 -3.17 -15.45
N ASP A 3 5.62 -3.85 -16.28
CA ASP A 3 4.77 -3.18 -17.26
C ASP A 3 3.52 -2.64 -16.56
N TRP A 4 3.56 -1.34 -16.23
CA TRP A 4 2.48 -0.68 -15.51
C TRP A 4 1.18 -0.57 -16.32
N ILE A 5 1.25 -0.63 -17.65
CA ILE A 5 0.04 -0.63 -18.50
C ILE A 5 -0.71 -1.94 -18.28
N VAL A 6 -0.03 -3.08 -18.38
CA VAL A 6 -0.62 -4.40 -18.16
C VAL A 6 -1.15 -4.55 -16.74
N VAL A 7 -0.41 -4.07 -15.74
CA VAL A 7 -0.85 -4.10 -14.32
C VAL A 7 -2.10 -3.26 -14.13
N ARG A 8 -2.14 -2.04 -14.68
CA ARG A 8 -3.31 -1.15 -14.60
C ARG A 8 -4.54 -1.78 -15.24
N GLU A 9 -4.41 -2.31 -16.45
CA GLU A 9 -5.52 -2.93 -17.16
C GLU A 9 -6.11 -4.11 -16.40
N ARG A 10 -5.27 -4.97 -15.80
CA ARG A 10 -5.72 -6.07 -14.96
C ARG A 10 -6.39 -5.56 -13.68
N TYR A 11 -5.78 -4.60 -13.01
CA TYR A 11 -6.27 -4.06 -11.74
C TYR A 11 -7.63 -3.37 -11.89
N LEU A 12 -7.82 -2.59 -12.96
CA LEU A 12 -9.07 -1.88 -13.23
C LEU A 12 -10.23 -2.79 -13.69
N ARG A 13 -10.00 -4.09 -13.92
CA ARG A 13 -11.10 -5.06 -14.16
C ARG A 13 -11.79 -5.49 -12.87
N ASP A 14 -11.12 -5.35 -11.74
CA ASP A 14 -11.69 -5.69 -10.43
C ASP A 14 -12.64 -4.55 -9.99
N ASP A 15 -13.71 -4.88 -9.26
CA ASP A 15 -14.60 -3.87 -8.66
C ASP A 15 -13.92 -3.14 -7.49
N LEU A 16 -14.43 -1.96 -7.11
CA LEU A 16 -13.82 -1.11 -6.07
C LEU A 16 -13.54 -1.84 -4.73
N PRO A 17 -14.45 -2.67 -4.18
CA PRO A 17 -14.14 -3.47 -3.00
C PRO A 17 -12.90 -4.35 -3.17
N VAL A 18 -12.77 -5.00 -4.31
CA VAL A 18 -11.64 -5.91 -4.60
C VAL A 18 -10.35 -5.12 -4.79
N ARG A 19 -10.40 -3.96 -5.46
CA ARG A 19 -9.26 -3.04 -5.59
C ARG A 19 -8.74 -2.57 -4.23
N LEU A 20 -9.63 -2.11 -3.36
CA LEU A 20 -9.29 -1.72 -1.97
C LEU A 20 -8.74 -2.91 -1.17
N GLY A 21 -9.33 -4.10 -1.31
CA GLY A 21 -8.80 -5.34 -0.73
C GLY A 21 -7.38 -5.67 -1.22
N GLY A 22 -7.09 -5.44 -2.50
CA GLY A 22 -5.77 -5.58 -3.09
C GLY A 22 -4.75 -4.61 -2.50
N LEU A 23 -5.14 -3.35 -2.29
CA LEU A 23 -4.31 -2.36 -1.59
C LEU A 23 -4.05 -2.76 -0.14
N ALA A 24 -5.08 -3.23 0.59
CA ALA A 24 -4.92 -3.77 1.94
C ALA A 24 -3.95 -4.97 1.96
N ALA A 25 -4.02 -5.86 0.98
CA ALA A 25 -3.09 -6.99 0.86
C ALA A 25 -1.65 -6.52 0.65
N ASN A 26 -1.42 -5.47 -0.13
CA ASN A 26 -0.08 -4.88 -0.30
C ASN A 26 0.48 -4.33 1.01
N LEU A 27 -0.34 -3.64 1.80
CA LEU A 27 0.06 -3.14 3.12
C LEU A 27 0.38 -4.29 4.09
N SER A 28 -0.40 -5.37 4.05
CA SER A 28 -0.08 -6.60 4.80
C SER A 28 1.26 -7.22 4.36
N ARG A 29 1.59 -7.20 3.06
CA ARG A 29 2.90 -7.65 2.57
C ARG A 29 4.05 -6.77 3.04
N ILE A 30 3.87 -5.44 3.06
CA ILE A 30 4.87 -4.50 3.62
C ILE A 30 5.15 -4.86 5.07
N LYS A 31 4.11 -5.06 5.89
CA LYS A 31 4.27 -5.53 7.28
C LYS A 31 5.10 -6.80 7.37
N SER A 32 4.73 -7.83 6.60
CA SER A 32 5.42 -9.12 6.64
C SER A 32 6.87 -9.04 6.14
N PHE A 33 7.17 -8.17 5.19
CA PHE A 33 8.49 -8.11 4.56
C PHE A 33 9.45 -7.15 5.26
N ALA A 34 8.96 -6.09 5.90
CA ALA A 34 9.79 -5.13 6.62
C ALA A 34 10.57 -5.74 7.80
N SER A 35 10.12 -6.88 8.33
CA SER A 35 10.81 -7.62 9.40
C SER A 35 11.96 -8.52 8.91
N HIS A 36 12.12 -8.71 7.60
CA HIS A 36 13.11 -9.63 7.02
C HIS A 36 14.16 -8.90 6.18
N TYR A 37 15.43 -9.00 6.59
CA TYR A 37 16.55 -8.23 6.00
C TYR A 37 16.82 -8.48 4.51
N ALA A 38 16.30 -9.58 3.93
CA ALA A 38 16.45 -9.87 2.50
C ALA A 38 15.46 -9.10 1.60
N ASN A 39 14.47 -8.39 2.18
CA ASN A 39 13.32 -7.89 1.44
C ASN A 39 13.33 -6.38 1.18
N HIS A 40 14.50 -5.73 1.20
CA HIS A 40 14.62 -4.28 0.98
C HIS A 40 13.93 -3.82 -0.31
N GLU A 41 14.33 -4.42 -1.43
CA GLU A 41 13.81 -4.09 -2.76
C GLU A 41 12.35 -4.52 -2.93
N ALA A 42 11.95 -5.62 -2.28
CA ALA A 42 10.59 -6.10 -2.33
C ALA A 42 9.62 -5.11 -1.68
N VAL A 43 9.96 -4.57 -0.51
CA VAL A 43 9.14 -3.54 0.15
C VAL A 43 9.09 -2.27 -0.70
N GLU A 44 10.22 -1.82 -1.24
CA GLU A 44 10.27 -0.64 -2.12
C GLU A 44 9.37 -0.80 -3.35
N SER A 45 9.41 -1.97 -4.00
CA SER A 45 8.53 -2.27 -5.13
C SER A 45 7.04 -2.30 -4.75
N ILE A 46 6.71 -2.74 -3.53
CA ILE A 46 5.32 -2.76 -3.05
C ILE A 46 4.85 -1.34 -2.69
N LEU A 47 5.72 -0.48 -2.17
CA LEU A 47 5.42 0.95 -1.94
C LEU A 47 5.04 1.64 -3.26
N ASP A 48 5.79 1.39 -4.34
CA ASP A 48 5.47 1.94 -5.65
C ASP A 48 4.13 1.43 -6.19
N GLU A 49 3.92 0.11 -6.16
CA GLU A 49 2.66 -0.48 -6.61
C GLU A 49 1.45 0.05 -5.84
N SER A 50 1.59 0.21 -4.53
CA SER A 50 0.51 0.70 -3.66
C SER A 50 0.11 2.14 -4.00
N LYS A 51 1.06 3.02 -4.34
CA LYS A 51 0.73 4.39 -4.79
C LYS A 51 -0.01 4.37 -6.13
N PHE A 52 0.42 3.55 -7.10
CA PHE A 52 -0.32 3.43 -8.37
C PHE A 52 -1.75 2.91 -8.16
N PHE A 53 -1.93 1.93 -7.27
CA PHE A 53 -3.25 1.42 -6.94
C PHE A 53 -4.14 2.50 -6.32
N ILE A 54 -3.58 3.37 -5.46
CA ILE A 54 -4.30 4.53 -4.93
C ILE A 54 -4.68 5.48 -6.06
N GLU A 55 -3.73 5.90 -6.90
CA GLU A 55 -3.98 6.82 -8.01
C GLU A 55 -5.09 6.33 -8.96
N TRP A 56 -5.18 5.01 -9.17
CA TRP A 56 -6.19 4.40 -10.02
C TRP A 56 -7.53 4.15 -9.33
N THR A 57 -7.57 4.11 -8.00
CA THR A 57 -8.79 3.81 -7.24
C THR A 57 -9.47 5.08 -6.72
N ALA A 58 -8.69 6.06 -6.26
CA ALA A 58 -9.18 7.28 -5.62
C ALA A 58 -10.20 8.09 -6.44
N PRO A 59 -10.12 8.18 -7.79
CA PRO A 59 -11.12 8.92 -8.58
C PRO A 59 -12.51 8.29 -8.61
N GLU A 60 -12.64 7.00 -8.26
CA GLU A 60 -13.87 6.22 -8.44
C GLU A 60 -14.59 5.91 -7.10
N VAL A 61 -13.98 6.23 -5.96
CA VAL A 61 -14.56 6.01 -4.62
C VAL A 61 -15.23 7.27 -4.08
N GLU A 62 -16.07 7.11 -3.06
CA GLU A 62 -16.65 8.24 -2.32
C GLU A 62 -15.58 9.17 -1.74
N ILE A 63 -15.92 10.46 -1.61
CA ILE A 63 -14.97 11.52 -1.22
C ILE A 63 -14.25 11.24 0.11
N ASP A 64 -14.95 10.67 1.08
CA ASP A 64 -14.38 10.33 2.38
C ASP A 64 -13.34 9.21 2.28
N ILE A 65 -13.57 8.22 1.39
CA ILE A 65 -12.61 7.15 1.12
C ILE A 65 -11.42 7.72 0.32
N ALA A 66 -11.68 8.59 -0.66
CA ALA A 66 -10.62 9.22 -1.44
C ALA A 66 -9.65 10.03 -0.55
N ALA A 67 -10.16 10.73 0.47
CA ALA A 67 -9.36 11.46 1.44
C ALA A 67 -8.42 10.52 2.23
N GLU A 68 -8.93 9.40 2.74
CA GLU A 68 -8.14 8.37 3.44
C GLU A 68 -7.04 7.79 2.53
N LEU A 69 -7.34 7.56 1.26
CA LEU A 69 -6.37 7.07 0.28
C LEU A 69 -5.25 8.10 0.02
N VAL A 70 -5.57 9.40 0.00
CA VAL A 70 -4.56 10.47 -0.13
C VAL A 70 -3.64 10.51 1.09
N GLU A 71 -4.18 10.39 2.30
CA GLU A 71 -3.37 10.32 3.52
C GLU A 71 -2.42 9.12 3.50
N LEU A 72 -2.92 7.96 3.09
CA LEU A 72 -2.10 6.77 2.89
C LEU A 72 -1.01 7.01 1.84
N GLN A 73 -1.32 7.63 0.70
CA GLN A 73 -0.33 7.91 -0.35
C GLN A 73 0.80 8.82 0.16
N ILE A 74 0.48 9.83 0.96
CA ILE A 74 1.48 10.71 1.59
C ILE A 74 2.39 9.88 2.52
N GLN A 75 1.81 8.99 3.33
CA GLN A 75 2.57 8.14 4.24
C GLN A 75 3.52 7.19 3.48
N LEU A 76 3.04 6.56 2.39
CA LEU A 76 3.84 5.69 1.53
C LEU A 76 4.99 6.45 0.87
N ALA A 77 4.73 7.64 0.34
CA ALA A 77 5.75 8.49 -0.28
C ALA A 77 6.82 8.93 0.74
N CYS A 78 6.41 9.25 1.97
CA CYS A 78 7.33 9.58 3.06
C CYS A 78 8.24 8.40 3.42
N TRP A 79 7.69 7.19 3.50
CA TRP A 79 8.48 5.98 3.74
C TRP A 79 9.46 5.71 2.61
N GLN A 80 9.00 5.76 1.35
CA GLN A 80 9.86 5.52 0.19
C GLN A 80 11.02 6.50 0.12
N ARG A 81 10.76 7.81 0.29
CA ARG A 81 11.80 8.84 0.28
C ARG A 81 12.90 8.59 1.32
N ARG A 82 12.54 7.98 2.44
CA ARG A 82 13.44 7.71 3.57
C ARG A 82 13.87 6.25 3.64
N TRP A 83 13.55 5.44 2.62
CA TRP A 83 13.54 3.98 2.75
C TRP A 83 14.90 3.43 3.14
N THR A 84 16.00 3.88 2.52
CA THR A 84 17.36 3.47 2.88
C THR A 84 17.68 3.74 4.36
N SER A 85 17.26 4.89 4.90
CA SER A 85 17.48 5.23 6.32
C SER A 85 16.57 4.44 7.26
N ILE A 86 15.31 4.21 6.87
CA ILE A 86 14.37 3.38 7.60
C ILE A 86 14.89 1.93 7.64
N TRP A 87 15.40 1.42 6.52
CA TRP A 87 15.90 0.07 6.41
C TRP A 87 17.13 -0.17 7.26
N ALA A 88 18.02 0.80 7.41
CA ALA A 88 19.19 0.65 8.26
C ALA A 88 18.84 0.58 9.77
N ASP A 89 17.65 1.03 10.16
CA ASP A 89 17.21 1.11 11.56
C ASP A 89 16.06 0.11 11.86
N PRO A 90 16.33 -0.99 12.60
CA PRO A 90 15.31 -1.98 12.96
C PRO A 90 14.08 -1.39 13.68
N VAL A 91 14.25 -0.32 14.47
CA VAL A 91 13.13 0.33 15.16
C VAL A 91 12.22 1.03 14.16
N GLN A 92 12.79 1.71 13.16
CA GLN A 92 12.02 2.35 12.10
C GLN A 92 11.34 1.33 11.20
N ARG A 93 12.02 0.22 10.86
CA ARG A 93 11.39 -0.89 10.11
C ARG A 93 10.17 -1.45 10.84
N ASN A 94 10.27 -1.68 12.15
CA ASN A 94 9.15 -2.14 12.96
C ASN A 94 8.00 -1.14 12.98
N ARG A 95 8.28 0.17 13.07
CA ARG A 95 7.24 1.21 12.96
C ARG A 95 6.52 1.18 11.63
N VAL A 96 7.23 1.01 10.51
CA VAL A 96 6.60 0.84 9.19
C VAL A 96 5.72 -0.40 9.18
N ALA A 97 6.16 -1.51 9.77
CA ALA A 97 5.36 -2.73 9.83
C ALA A 97 4.07 -2.56 10.64
N GLU A 98 4.15 -1.91 11.81
CA GLU A 98 3.00 -1.60 12.66
C GLU A 98 2.01 -0.67 11.95
N GLN A 99 2.50 0.44 11.38
CA GLN A 99 1.66 1.40 10.65
C GLN A 99 1.03 0.77 9.41
N SER A 100 1.76 -0.08 8.68
CA SER A 100 1.22 -0.83 7.55
C SER A 100 0.12 -1.80 7.98
N SER A 101 0.23 -2.40 9.17
CA SER A 101 -0.83 -3.24 9.73
C SER A 101 -2.10 -2.43 10.05
N VAL A 102 -1.96 -1.21 10.59
CA VAL A 102 -3.08 -0.31 10.88
C VAL A 102 -3.78 0.09 9.59
N TRP A 103 -3.02 0.58 8.61
CA TRP A 103 -3.56 0.95 7.30
C TRP A 103 -4.19 -0.24 6.58
N SER A 104 -3.56 -1.42 6.62
CA SER A 104 -4.12 -2.62 5.99
C SER A 104 -5.50 -2.94 6.53
N LYS A 105 -5.69 -2.86 7.86
CA LYS A 105 -7.00 -3.08 8.49
C LYS A 105 -7.98 -1.98 8.07
N ARG A 106 -7.57 -0.71 8.15
CA ARG A 106 -8.43 0.43 7.78
C ARG A 106 -8.94 0.33 6.34
N ILE A 107 -8.06 0.09 5.37
CA ILE A 107 -8.44 -0.02 3.96
C ILE A 107 -9.33 -1.26 3.72
N LEU A 108 -9.06 -2.37 4.41
CA LEU A 108 -9.90 -3.56 4.32
C LEU A 108 -11.30 -3.31 4.90
N ASP A 109 -11.42 -2.58 6.00
CA ASP A 109 -12.71 -2.16 6.54
C ASP A 109 -13.47 -1.27 5.54
N LEU A 110 -12.78 -0.29 4.92
CA LEU A 110 -13.34 0.59 3.89
C LEU A 110 -13.76 -0.16 2.60
N SER A 111 -13.14 -1.31 2.32
CA SER A 111 -13.51 -2.13 1.17
C SER A 111 -14.88 -2.78 1.30
N GLY A 112 -15.39 -2.94 2.52
CA GLY A 112 -16.62 -3.68 2.79
C GLY A 112 -16.51 -5.21 2.65
N LEU A 113 -15.32 -5.76 2.40
CA LEU A 113 -15.12 -7.22 2.21
C LEU A 113 -15.17 -8.04 3.51
N LEU A 114 -15.19 -7.41 4.68
CA LEU A 114 -15.27 -8.07 5.99
C LEU A 114 -16.71 -8.21 6.52
N SER A 115 -17.71 -7.88 5.71
CA SER A 115 -19.15 -8.01 6.01
C SER A 115 -19.61 -9.45 6.14
#